data_AF-A0A920K489-F1
#
_entry.id   AF-A0A920K489-F1
#
_cell.length_a   1.000
_cell.length_b   1.000
_cell.length_c   1.000
_cell.angle_alpha   90.00
_cell.angle_beta   90.00
_cell.angle_gamma   90.00
#
_symmetry.space_group_name_H-M   'P 1'
#
loop_
_entity.id
_entity.type
_entity.pdbx_description
1 polymer ?
#
loop_
_entity_poly.entity_id
_entity_poly.type
_entity_poly.pdbx_seq_one_letter_code
_entity_poly.pdbx_strand_id
1 'polypeptide(L)'
;MTLQQNAFSNSSSSLTQSKITGNLIFLMLSPMTPVQWFAGYIGGAIARGFACGIFLWLFCSLLNYVPVASLLWVFTFSLLACLSMGSLGIIAGIYAEKWDQVSAFQNFLINPLTLLAGVFYSTQSLPPLWQTLSRFNPFFYLIDGFRYGFFLVSDVSPYTSLIVCSIFTLFVCSLSIILISIRWRLKS
;
A
#
# COMPACT_ATOMS: atom_id res chain seq x y z
N MET A 1 -3.47 -6.77 5.75
CA MET A 1 -3.68 -5.63 6.68
C MET A 1 -2.39 -5.08 7.25
N THR A 2 -1.69 -5.79 8.13
CA THR A 2 -0.51 -5.27 8.84
C THR A 2 0.60 -4.81 7.89
N LEU A 3 0.93 -5.60 6.88
CA LEU A 3 1.92 -5.25 5.86
C LEU A 3 1.57 -3.95 5.11
N GLN A 4 0.33 -3.82 4.63
CA GLN A 4 -0.17 -2.64 3.91
C GLN A 4 -0.17 -1.37 4.76
N GLN A 5 -0.70 -1.47 5.99
CA GLN A 5 -0.78 -0.33 6.91
C GLN A 5 0.60 0.15 7.34
N ASN A 6 1.53 -0.77 7.60
CA ASN A 6 2.90 -0.40 7.96
C ASN A 6 3.66 0.22 6.78
N ALA A 7 3.44 -0.26 5.55
CA ALA A 7 4.03 0.36 4.35
C ALA A 7 3.53 1.80 4.16
N PHE A 8 2.21 2.04 4.24
CA PHE A 8 1.63 3.38 4.15
C PHE A 8 2.12 4.29 5.28
N SER A 9 2.06 3.81 6.52
CA SER A 9 2.46 4.55 7.71
C SER A 9 3.92 4.97 7.61
N ASN A 10 4.81 4.10 7.11
CA ASN A 10 6.22 4.41 7.00
C ASN A 10 6.52 5.56 6.04
N SER A 11 6.00 5.50 4.81
CA SER A 11 6.25 6.54 3.81
C SER A 11 5.59 7.86 4.20
N SER A 12 4.34 7.81 4.66
CA SER A 12 3.58 9.01 5.05
C SER A 12 4.18 9.70 6.28
N SER A 13 4.55 8.93 7.32
CA SER A 13 5.14 9.51 8.52
C SER A 13 6.52 10.08 8.26
N SER A 14 7.36 9.37 7.51
CA SER A 14 8.72 9.83 7.22
C SER A 14 8.72 11.15 6.43
N LEU A 15 7.83 11.28 5.44
CA LEU A 15 7.75 12.51 4.65
C LEU A 15 7.13 13.67 5.45
N THR A 16 6.04 13.42 6.18
CA THR A 16 5.36 14.44 6.99
C THR A 16 6.24 14.91 8.14
N GLN A 17 6.99 14.01 8.78
CA GLN A 17 7.97 14.36 9.80
C GLN A 17 9.10 15.23 9.24
N SER A 18 9.64 14.88 8.07
CA SER A 18 10.67 15.70 7.40
C SER A 18 10.17 17.10 7.07
N LYS A 19 8.88 17.26 6.73
CA LYS A 19 8.26 18.57 6.54
C LYS A 19 8.17 19.36 7.84
N ILE A 20 7.57 18.76 8.88
CA ILE A 20 7.32 19.44 10.17
C ILE A 20 8.64 19.82 10.86
N THR A 21 9.68 18.98 10.73
CA THR A 21 11.01 19.24 11.31
C THR A 21 11.85 20.20 10.44
N GLY A 22 11.41 20.54 9.23
CA GLY A 22 12.17 21.37 8.28
C GLY A 22 13.33 20.66 7.58
N ASN A 23 13.58 19.37 7.88
CA ASN A 23 14.65 18.58 7.26
C ASN A 23 14.43 18.33 5.75
N LEU A 24 13.20 18.52 5.26
CA LEU A 24 12.87 18.39 3.84
C LEU A 24 13.72 19.33 2.96
N ILE A 25 14.15 20.48 3.50
CA ILE A 25 14.99 21.44 2.77
C ILE A 25 16.33 20.81 2.38
N PHE A 26 16.95 20.01 3.26
CA PHE A 26 18.21 19.34 2.95
C PHE A 26 18.07 18.32 1.82
N LEU A 27 16.94 17.59 1.80
CA LEU A 27 16.62 16.73 0.69
C LEU A 27 16.50 17.56 -0.60
N MET A 28 15.80 18.71 -0.57
CA MET A 28 15.59 19.57 -1.75
C MET A 28 16.86 20.23 -2.31
N LEU A 29 17.87 20.43 -1.45
CA LEU A 29 19.18 20.96 -1.81
C LEU A 29 20.13 19.88 -2.35
N SER A 30 19.88 18.60 -2.01
CA SER A 30 20.68 17.50 -2.56
C SER A 30 20.46 17.37 -4.07
N PRO A 31 21.50 17.06 -4.86
CA PRO A 31 21.40 16.84 -6.31
C PRO A 31 20.81 15.46 -6.63
N MET A 32 19.75 15.06 -5.92
CA MET A 32 19.08 13.79 -6.14
C MET A 32 17.94 13.93 -7.14
N THR A 33 17.82 12.93 -8.00
CA THR A 33 16.71 12.84 -8.95
C THR A 33 15.40 12.48 -8.22
N PRO A 34 14.22 12.88 -8.74
CA PRO A 34 12.92 12.51 -8.15
C PRO A 34 12.73 11.00 -7.99
N VAL A 35 13.31 10.21 -8.89
CA VAL A 35 13.26 8.74 -8.85
C VAL A 35 14.08 8.19 -7.67
N GLN A 36 15.24 8.78 -7.37
CA GLN A 36 16.06 8.36 -6.22
C GLN A 36 15.36 8.69 -4.89
N TRP A 37 14.70 9.84 -4.79
CA TRP A 37 13.85 10.16 -3.64
C TRP A 37 12.74 9.15 -3.46
N PHE A 38 11.99 8.88 -4.52
CA PHE A 38 10.92 7.90 -4.52
C PHE A 38 11.43 6.52 -4.08
N ALA A 39 12.55 6.06 -4.67
CA ALA A 39 13.16 4.78 -4.35
C ALA A 39 13.59 4.68 -2.87
N GLY A 40 14.11 5.75 -2.28
CA GLY A 40 14.48 5.79 -0.86
C GLY A 40 13.26 5.61 0.07
N TYR A 41 12.19 6.38 -0.16
CA TYR A 41 10.97 6.28 0.65
C TYR A 41 10.24 4.95 0.46
N ILE A 42 10.16 4.45 -0.78
CA ILE A 42 9.55 3.18 -1.12
C ILE A 42 10.35 2.02 -0.55
N GLY A 43 11.68 2.06 -0.64
CA GLY A 43 12.56 1.04 -0.08
C GLY A 43 12.34 0.88 1.42
N GLY A 44 12.24 2.00 2.15
CA GLY A 44 11.89 1.98 3.57
C GLY A 44 10.51 1.38 3.85
N ALA A 45 9.48 1.74 3.06
CA ALA A 45 8.14 1.19 3.21
C ALA A 45 8.04 -0.31 2.92
N ILE A 46 8.74 -0.78 1.88
CA ILE A 46 8.86 -2.21 1.57
C ILE A 46 9.55 -2.91 2.75
N ALA A 47 10.70 -2.43 3.20
CA ALA A 47 11.44 -3.06 4.29
C ALA A 47 10.59 -3.19 5.57
N ARG A 48 9.93 -2.11 5.99
CA ARG A 48 9.07 -2.13 7.19
C ARG A 48 7.81 -2.98 6.99
N GLY A 49 7.16 -2.88 5.82
CA GLY A 49 5.99 -3.67 5.49
C GLY A 49 6.28 -5.17 5.51
N PHE A 50 7.38 -5.60 4.90
CA PHE A 50 7.83 -6.98 4.91
C PHE A 50 8.28 -7.44 6.29
N ALA A 51 9.03 -6.62 7.04
CA ALA A 51 9.45 -6.98 8.41
C ALA A 51 8.24 -7.27 9.30
N CYS A 52 7.24 -6.38 9.32
CA CYS A 52 6.01 -6.58 10.09
C CYS A 52 5.17 -7.76 9.56
N GLY A 53 5.11 -7.95 8.23
CA GLY A 53 4.37 -9.04 7.60
C GLY A 53 4.97 -10.42 7.91
N ILE A 54 6.29 -10.55 7.77
CA ILE A 54 7.03 -11.79 8.06
C ILE A 54 6.94 -12.12 9.55
N PHE A 55 7.12 -11.12 10.43
CA PHE A 55 7.01 -11.32 11.87
C PHE A 55 5.62 -11.83 12.26
N LEU A 56 4.56 -11.23 11.71
CA LEU A 56 3.19 -11.69 11.95
C LEU A 56 2.98 -13.12 11.39
N TRP A 57 3.48 -13.41 10.20
CA TRP A 57 3.34 -14.74 9.60
C TRP A 57 4.04 -15.81 10.44
N LEU A 58 5.27 -15.55 10.90
CA LEU A 58 6.00 -16.43 11.81
C LEU A 58 5.23 -16.64 13.11
N PHE A 59 4.74 -15.56 13.73
CA PHE A 59 3.96 -15.65 14.96
C PHE A 59 2.68 -16.48 14.78
N CYS A 60 1.94 -16.26 13.69
CA CYS A 60 0.74 -17.06 13.38
C CYS A 60 1.08 -18.53 13.11
N SER A 61 2.21 -18.81 12.44
CA SER A 61 2.66 -20.18 12.15
C SER A 61 3.03 -20.97 13.41
N LEU A 62 3.41 -20.29 14.50
CA LEU A 62 3.66 -20.92 15.79
C LEU A 62 2.37 -21.32 16.51
N LEU A 63 1.27 -20.61 16.25
CA LEU A 63 -0.03 -20.85 16.90
C LEU A 63 -0.93 -21.79 16.10
N ASN A 64 -0.86 -21.77 14.77
CA ASN A 64 -1.68 -22.58 13.88
C ASN A 64 -0.95 -22.92 12.58
N TYR A 65 -1.35 -24.03 11.94
CA TYR A 65 -0.86 -24.37 10.61
C TYR A 65 -1.37 -23.36 9.57
N VAL A 66 -0.45 -22.53 9.06
CA VAL A 66 -0.73 -21.59 7.97
C VAL A 66 -0.16 -22.17 6.69
N PRO A 67 -1.00 -22.77 5.81
CA PRO A 67 -0.51 -23.31 4.55
C PRO A 67 0.06 -22.19 3.68
N VAL A 68 1.28 -22.37 3.17
CA VAL A 68 1.83 -21.53 2.11
C VAL A 68 1.82 -22.37 0.84
N ALA A 69 0.74 -22.26 0.08
CA ALA A 69 0.59 -23.04 -1.13
C ALA A 69 1.47 -22.54 -2.28
N SER A 70 1.67 -21.22 -2.39
CA SER A 70 2.59 -20.66 -3.36
C SER A 70 3.28 -19.40 -2.84
N LEU A 71 4.55 -19.56 -2.47
CA LEU A 71 5.39 -18.47 -1.99
C LEU A 71 5.56 -17.35 -3.03
N LEU A 72 5.59 -17.70 -4.32
CA LEU A 72 5.76 -16.74 -5.41
C LEU A 72 4.58 -15.77 -5.48
N TRP A 73 3.34 -16.28 -5.39
CA TRP A 73 2.13 -15.44 -5.38
C TRP A 73 2.05 -14.58 -4.11
N VAL A 74 2.38 -15.15 -2.95
CA VAL A 74 2.42 -14.38 -1.69
C VAL A 74 3.41 -13.22 -1.83
N PHE A 75 4.61 -13.47 -2.35
CA PHE A 75 5.64 -12.46 -2.49
C PHE A 75 5.25 -11.37 -3.49
N THR A 76 4.74 -11.72 -4.68
CA THR A 76 4.36 -10.75 -5.71
C THR A 76 3.24 -9.83 -5.24
N PHE A 77 2.17 -10.38 -4.66
CA PHE A 77 1.06 -9.56 -4.13
C PHE A 77 1.47 -8.74 -2.89
N SER A 78 2.35 -9.27 -2.04
CA SER A 78 2.92 -8.50 -0.91
C SER A 78 3.73 -7.31 -1.41
N LEU A 79 4.56 -7.51 -2.44
CA LEU A 79 5.39 -6.46 -3.01
C LEU A 79 4.53 -5.39 -3.69
N LEU A 80 3.52 -5.78 -4.48
CA LEU A 80 2.55 -4.85 -5.07
C LEU A 80 1.77 -4.07 -4.00
N ALA A 81 1.38 -4.74 -2.91
CA ALA A 81 0.72 -4.10 -1.78
C ALA A 81 1.62 -3.07 -1.09
N CYS A 82 2.90 -3.39 -0.83
CA CYS A 82 3.87 -2.45 -0.27
C CYS A 82 4.14 -1.26 -1.21
N LEU A 83 4.30 -1.50 -2.52
CA LEU A 83 4.56 -0.45 -3.51
C LEU A 83 3.38 0.51 -3.63
N SER A 84 2.16 -0.01 -3.76
CA SER A 84 0.95 0.80 -3.87
C SER A 84 0.69 1.60 -2.60
N MET A 85 0.78 0.97 -1.41
CA MET A 85 0.57 1.64 -0.13
C MET A 85 1.68 2.63 0.21
N GLY A 86 2.94 2.29 -0.04
CA GLY A 86 4.06 3.19 0.15
C GLY A 86 3.93 4.44 -0.74
N SER A 87 3.55 4.25 -2.00
CA SER A 87 3.32 5.35 -2.94
C SER A 87 2.13 6.23 -2.52
N LEU A 88 1.00 5.64 -2.10
CA LEU A 88 -0.10 6.39 -1.50
C LEU A 88 0.34 7.15 -0.24
N GLY A 89 1.22 6.57 0.58
CA GLY A 89 1.80 7.21 1.74
C GLY A 89 2.63 8.43 1.38
N ILE A 90 3.42 8.36 0.31
CA ILE A 90 4.13 9.52 -0.25
C ILE A 90 3.14 10.59 -0.67
N ILE A 91 2.10 10.26 -1.46
CA ILE A 91 1.09 11.22 -1.90
C ILE A 91 0.41 11.91 -0.71
N ALA A 92 -0.01 11.12 0.28
CA ALA A 92 -0.60 11.64 1.51
C ALA A 92 0.36 12.57 2.26
N GLY A 93 1.64 12.21 2.38
CA GLY A 93 2.66 13.07 3.00
C GLY A 93 2.99 14.33 2.19
N ILE A 94 2.88 14.31 0.86
CA ILE A 94 3.01 15.51 0.00
C ILE A 94 1.82 16.45 0.22
N TYR A 95 0.61 15.92 0.37
CA TYR A 95 -0.58 16.74 0.58
C TYR A 95 -0.70 17.26 2.02
N ALA A 96 -0.31 16.45 2.99
CA ALA A 96 -0.45 16.76 4.41
C ALA A 96 0.51 17.86 4.87
N GLU A 97 -0.05 18.81 5.61
CA GLU A 97 0.64 19.85 6.38
C GLU A 97 0.63 19.53 7.88
N LYS A 98 -0.31 18.68 8.33
CA LYS A 98 -0.48 18.26 9.72
C LYS A 98 -0.66 16.75 9.83
N TRP A 99 -0.27 16.19 10.98
CA TRP A 99 -0.46 14.77 11.30
C TRP A 99 -1.93 14.33 11.19
N ASP A 100 -2.87 15.21 11.52
CA ASP A 100 -4.31 14.94 11.44
C ASP A 100 -4.76 14.64 10.00
N GLN A 101 -4.15 15.28 9.00
CA GLN A 101 -4.51 15.07 7.59
C GLN A 101 -4.02 13.72 7.07
N VAL A 102 -2.83 13.27 7.52
CA VAL A 102 -2.33 11.91 7.22
C VAL A 102 -3.25 10.87 7.84
N SER A 103 -3.60 11.07 9.12
CA SER A 103 -4.52 10.20 9.86
C SER A 103 -5.91 10.18 9.21
N ALA A 104 -6.41 11.32 8.73
CA ALA A 104 -7.67 11.38 8.00
C ALA A 104 -7.60 10.58 6.69
N PHE A 105 -6.50 10.66 5.95
CA PHE A 105 -6.31 9.88 4.71
C PHE A 105 -6.38 8.37 4.98
N GLN A 106 -5.71 7.91 6.03
CA GLN A 106 -5.75 6.50 6.44
C GLN A 106 -7.17 6.05 6.84
N ASN A 107 -7.87 6.85 7.64
CA ASN A 107 -9.14 6.45 8.24
C ASN A 107 -10.35 6.62 7.31
N PHE A 108 -10.35 7.64 6.44
CA PHE A 108 -11.49 7.95 5.56
C PHE A 108 -11.34 7.41 4.14
N LEU A 109 -10.11 7.10 3.70
CA LEU A 109 -9.89 6.54 2.37
C LEU A 109 -9.47 5.07 2.43
N ILE A 110 -8.35 4.78 3.11
CA ILE A 110 -7.77 3.43 3.07
C ILE A 110 -8.64 2.44 3.84
N ASN A 111 -9.07 2.77 5.05
CA ASN A 111 -9.84 1.84 5.87
C ASN A 111 -11.18 1.43 5.19
N PRO A 112 -12.02 2.34 4.69
CA PRO A 112 -13.27 1.96 4.02
C PRO A 112 -13.05 1.16 2.74
N LEU A 113 -12.06 1.53 1.93
CA LEU A 113 -11.69 0.76 0.73
C LEU A 113 -11.23 -0.65 1.10
N THR A 114 -10.51 -0.80 2.21
CA THR A 114 -10.05 -2.12 2.64
C THR A 114 -11.18 -2.97 3.23
N LEU A 115 -12.17 -2.35 3.87
CA LEU A 115 -13.39 -3.05 4.32
C LEU A 115 -14.24 -3.53 3.14
N LEU A 116 -14.38 -2.69 2.10
CA LEU A 116 -15.08 -3.03 0.85
C LEU A 116 -14.36 -4.10 0.04
N ALA A 117 -13.09 -4.35 0.31
CA ALA A 117 -12.28 -5.38 -0.34
C ALA A 117 -12.55 -6.81 0.16
N GLY A 118 -13.61 -7.04 0.95
CA GLY A 118 -14.07 -8.39 1.29
C GLY A 118 -13.16 -9.15 2.27
N VAL A 119 -12.39 -8.44 3.09
CA VAL A 119 -11.46 -9.05 4.06
C VAL A 119 -12.21 -9.81 5.16
N PHE A 120 -13.42 -9.35 5.48
CA PHE A 120 -14.27 -9.90 6.53
C PHE A 120 -15.51 -10.60 6.00
N TYR A 121 -15.83 -10.45 4.71
CA TYR A 121 -17.08 -10.92 4.11
C TYR A 121 -16.84 -11.45 2.69
N SER A 122 -17.55 -12.51 2.31
CA SER A 122 -17.56 -12.96 0.91
C SER A 122 -18.32 -11.94 0.05
N THR A 123 -17.73 -11.53 -1.07
CA THR A 123 -18.32 -10.55 -2.00
C THR A 123 -19.62 -11.03 -2.67
N GLN A 124 -19.94 -12.32 -2.54
CA GLN A 124 -21.19 -12.89 -3.05
C GLN A 124 -22.39 -12.62 -2.13
N SER A 125 -22.15 -12.28 -0.86
CA SER A 125 -23.20 -12.02 0.13
C SER A 125 -23.64 -10.56 0.18
N LEU A 126 -23.02 -9.68 -0.62
CA LEU A 126 -23.31 -8.25 -0.60
C LEU A 126 -24.44 -7.88 -1.57
N PRO A 127 -25.27 -6.87 -1.25
CA PRO A 127 -26.23 -6.28 -2.17
C PRO A 127 -25.56 -5.86 -3.49
N PRO A 128 -26.29 -5.87 -4.63
CA PRO A 128 -25.72 -5.70 -5.96
C PRO A 128 -24.93 -4.38 -6.14
N LEU A 129 -25.34 -3.31 -5.45
CA LEU A 129 -24.59 -2.04 -5.42
C LEU A 129 -23.18 -2.20 -4.87
N TRP A 130 -23.04 -2.85 -3.71
CA TRP A 130 -21.75 -3.03 -3.05
C TRP A 130 -20.87 -4.05 -3.76
N GLN A 131 -21.47 -5.09 -4.34
CA GLN A 131 -20.73 -6.05 -5.17
C GLN A 131 -20.09 -5.37 -6.39
N THR A 132 -20.82 -4.44 -7.02
CA THR A 132 -20.29 -3.67 -8.14
C THR A 132 -19.14 -2.75 -7.69
N LEU A 133 -19.30 -2.05 -6.56
CA LEU A 133 -18.26 -1.18 -6.00
C LEU A 133 -16.98 -1.96 -5.60
N SER A 134 -17.11 -3.15 -5.01
CA SER A 134 -15.97 -3.99 -4.67
C SER A 134 -15.17 -4.42 -5.90
N ARG A 135 -15.83 -4.66 -7.05
CA ARG A 135 -15.15 -5.00 -8.32
C ARG A 135 -14.38 -3.83 -8.93
N PHE A 136 -14.78 -2.59 -8.66
CA PHE A 136 -13.99 -1.42 -9.09
C PHE A 136 -12.81 -1.13 -8.15
N ASN A 137 -12.74 -1.78 -6.99
CA ASN A 137 -11.76 -1.47 -5.98
C ASN A 137 -10.45 -2.27 -6.19
N PRO A 138 -9.31 -1.62 -6.48
CA PRO A 138 -8.03 -2.31 -6.67
C PRO A 138 -7.54 -3.04 -5.40
N PHE A 139 -7.97 -2.62 -4.21
CA PHE A 139 -7.63 -3.28 -2.95
C PHE A 139 -8.26 -4.68 -2.83
N PHE A 140 -9.42 -4.90 -3.46
CA PHE A 140 -10.06 -6.22 -3.53
C PHE A 140 -9.13 -7.23 -4.19
N TYR A 141 -8.59 -6.88 -5.36
CA TYR A 141 -7.69 -7.73 -6.12
C TYR A 141 -6.35 -7.99 -5.39
N LEU A 142 -5.83 -7.00 -4.65
CA LEU A 142 -4.61 -7.17 -3.84
C LEU A 142 -4.83 -8.21 -2.73
N ILE A 143 -5.97 -8.16 -2.04
CA ILE A 143 -6.29 -9.04 -0.92
C ILE A 143 -6.65 -10.45 -1.42
N ASP A 144 -7.47 -10.55 -2.47
CA ASP A 144 -7.84 -11.84 -3.06
C ASP A 144 -6.62 -12.58 -3.62
N GLY A 145 -5.73 -11.85 -4.33
CA GLY A 145 -4.49 -12.42 -4.84
C GLY A 145 -3.51 -12.87 -3.74
N PHE A 146 -3.40 -12.09 -2.66
CA PHE A 146 -2.61 -12.50 -1.49
C PHE A 146 -3.21 -13.75 -0.82
N ARG A 147 -4.54 -13.83 -0.69
CA ARG A 147 -5.25 -14.99 -0.15
C ARG A 147 -5.05 -16.24 -1.01
N TYR A 148 -5.08 -16.09 -2.33
CA TYR A 148 -4.77 -17.18 -3.27
C TYR A 148 -3.36 -17.76 -3.03
N GLY A 149 -2.37 -16.94 -2.68
CA GLY A 149 -1.02 -17.42 -2.36
C GLY A 149 -0.95 -18.39 -1.17
N PHE A 150 -1.85 -18.27 -0.19
CA PHE A 150 -1.92 -19.17 0.96
C PHE A 150 -2.83 -20.38 0.72
N PHE A 151 -4.01 -20.16 0.13
CA PHE A 151 -5.07 -21.17 0.08
C PHE A 151 -5.33 -21.77 -1.31
N LEU A 152 -4.75 -21.22 -2.39
CA LEU A 152 -5.07 -21.55 -3.81
C LEU A 152 -6.56 -21.42 -4.17
N VAL A 153 -7.33 -20.71 -3.35
CA VAL A 153 -8.72 -20.37 -3.60
C VAL A 153 -8.80 -18.86 -3.79
N SER A 154 -9.37 -18.43 -4.91
CA SER A 154 -9.55 -17.02 -5.29
C SER A 154 -10.98 -16.84 -5.81
N ASP A 155 -11.60 -15.71 -5.49
CA ASP A 155 -12.92 -15.36 -6.05
C ASP A 155 -12.80 -14.90 -7.52
N VAL A 156 -11.63 -14.37 -7.90
CA VAL A 156 -11.31 -13.92 -9.26
C VAL A 156 -10.03 -14.57 -9.75
N SER A 157 -9.86 -14.73 -11.07
CA SER A 157 -8.63 -15.32 -11.61
C SER A 157 -7.38 -14.56 -11.09
N PRO A 158 -6.35 -15.26 -10.57
CA PRO A 158 -5.14 -14.63 -10.03
C PRO A 158 -4.42 -13.75 -11.06
N TYR A 159 -4.50 -14.12 -12.34
CA TYR A 159 -3.93 -13.37 -13.44
C TYR A 159 -4.65 -12.03 -13.67
N THR A 160 -5.98 -12.01 -13.62
CA THR A 160 -6.74 -10.75 -13.68
C THR A 160 -6.39 -9.85 -12.49
N SER A 161 -6.33 -10.42 -11.29
CA SER A 161 -5.94 -9.70 -10.08
C SER A 161 -4.54 -9.09 -10.22
N LEU A 162 -3.58 -9.85 -10.76
CA LEU A 162 -2.22 -9.37 -10.99
C LEU A 162 -2.17 -8.22 -11.99
N ILE A 163 -2.91 -8.30 -13.10
CA ILE A 163 -2.94 -7.23 -14.12
C ILE A 163 -3.52 -5.95 -13.51
N VAL A 164 -4.68 -6.03 -12.85
CA VAL A 164 -5.33 -4.87 -12.23
C VAL A 164 -4.45 -4.24 -11.15
N CYS A 165 -3.86 -5.07 -10.28
CA CYS A 165 -2.96 -4.59 -9.23
C CYS A 165 -1.69 -3.95 -9.79
N SER A 166 -1.13 -4.51 -10.87
CA SER A 166 0.08 -3.98 -11.51
C SER A 166 -0.20 -2.63 -12.17
N ILE A 167 -1.32 -2.49 -12.88
CA ILE A 167 -1.74 -1.22 -13.50
C ILE A 167 -1.97 -0.16 -12.41
N PHE A 168 -2.71 -0.51 -11.35
CA PHE A 168 -2.95 0.39 -10.23
C PHE A 168 -1.65 0.82 -9.56
N THR A 169 -0.75 -0.13 -9.28
CA THR A 169 0.54 0.16 -8.63
C THR A 169 1.39 1.06 -9.52
N LEU A 170 1.49 0.76 -10.82
CA LEU A 170 2.22 1.60 -11.78
C LEU A 170 1.66 3.02 -11.85
N PHE A 171 0.33 3.15 -11.87
CA PHE A 171 -0.34 4.45 -11.87
C PHE A 171 0.02 5.27 -10.63
N VAL A 172 -0.11 4.70 -9.42
CA VAL A 172 0.17 5.41 -8.16
C VAL A 172 1.67 5.72 -8.02
N CYS A 173 2.55 4.80 -8.40
CA CYS A 173 4.00 5.03 -8.41
C CYS A 173 4.36 6.19 -9.35
N SER A 174 3.83 6.18 -10.58
CA SER A 174 4.08 7.22 -11.57
C SER A 174 3.57 8.59 -11.08
N LEU A 175 2.35 8.62 -10.53
CA LEU A 175 1.78 9.83 -9.94
C LEU A 175 2.65 10.38 -8.80
N SER A 176 3.17 9.50 -7.93
CA SER A 176 4.05 9.90 -6.82
C SER A 176 5.35 10.53 -7.34
N ILE A 177 5.97 9.93 -8.35
CA ILE A 177 7.20 10.45 -8.97
C ILE A 177 6.94 11.81 -9.63
N ILE A 178 5.81 11.97 -10.34
CA ILE A 178 5.40 13.23 -10.96
C ILE A 178 5.18 14.32 -9.90
N LEU A 179 4.51 14.00 -8.79
CA LEU A 179 4.30 14.97 -7.72
C LEU A 179 5.62 15.42 -7.07
N ILE A 180 6.59 14.50 -6.91
CA ILE A 180 7.93 14.84 -6.44
C ILE A 180 8.66 15.72 -7.47
N SER A 181 8.57 15.41 -8.77
CA SER A 181 9.28 16.15 -9.82
C SER A 181 8.78 17.58 -9.98
N ILE A 182 7.46 17.79 -9.87
CA ILE A 182 6.83 19.12 -9.89
C ILE A 182 7.16 19.91 -8.61
N ARG A 183 7.72 19.27 -7.59
CA ARG A 183 7.95 19.81 -6.23
C ARG A 183 6.68 20.42 -5.63
N TRP A 184 5.53 19.84 -5.97
CA TRP A 184 4.23 20.40 -5.60
C TRP A 184 4.04 20.33 -4.08
N ARG A 185 3.76 21.48 -3.44
CA ARG A 185 3.59 21.61 -1.96
C ARG A 185 4.75 21.08 -1.09
N LEU A 186 5.97 20.99 -1.62
CA LEU A 186 7.16 20.63 -0.82
C LEU A 186 7.85 21.84 -0.16
N LYS A 187 7.46 23.07 -0.51
CA LYS A 187 8.04 24.33 0.00
C LYS A 187 7.15 25.05 1.03
N SER A 188 5.93 24.57 1.23
CA SER A 188 4.97 25.09 2.22
C SER A 188 5.06 24.27 3.49
#